data_AF-A0A6A8AHZ1-F1
#
_entry.id   AF-A0A6A8AHZ1-F1
#
_cell.length_a   1.000
_cell.length_b   1.000
_cell.length_c   1.000
_cell.angle_alpha   90.00
_cell.angle_beta   90.00
_cell.angle_gamma   90.00
#
_symmetry.space_group_name_H-M   'P 1'
#
loop_
_entity.id
_entity.type
_entity.pdbx_description
1 polymer ?
#
loop_
_entity_poly.entity_id
_entity_poly.type
_entity_poly.pdbx_seq_one_letter_code
_entity_poly.pdbx_strand_id
1 'polypeptide(L)'
;MAVVAPAIIIILIIIGWAILGPFQAMYSQCYLARHLDTEEIAELPDMNPSVVRIMPQFVAERYARDALQYPRFRLGTADIAFVAEKPCWVFPLIPDGSINFFVLKDKGAAYVDMNTSRKSTHIVEKDMEIGPGMGIRDWYKWKLYKEKYWVDYEDPYFVPVDEELYIAVPIVSYEYHWRFPTLYTIPKWSGTALIDSEGKIEFLTPEEVLEHSVLKDQKLYPERLTRYYVNSFRYVHGIVNKLLYHHEQLEIAEVPGQQNEQPFFG
;
A
#
# COMPACT_ATOMS: atom_id res chain seq x y z
N MET A 1 -40.24 -21.58 25.92
CA MET A 1 -40.49 -20.65 24.80
C MET A 1 -39.66 -19.35 24.83
N ALA A 2 -38.88 -19.06 25.87
CA ALA A 2 -38.10 -17.80 25.96
C ALA A 2 -36.77 -17.77 25.17
N VAL A 3 -36.25 -18.91 24.73
CA VAL A 3 -34.94 -19.01 24.03
C VAL A 3 -35.05 -18.79 22.51
N VAL A 4 -36.25 -18.95 21.94
CA VAL A 4 -36.48 -18.87 20.48
C VAL A 4 -36.50 -17.41 19.99
N ALA A 5 -37.04 -16.48 20.78
CA ALA A 5 -37.09 -15.06 20.45
C ALA A 5 -35.70 -14.38 20.29
N PRO A 6 -34.73 -14.55 21.21
CA PRO A 6 -33.41 -13.95 21.04
C PRO A 6 -32.62 -14.57 19.87
N ALA A 7 -32.79 -15.87 19.62
CA ALA A 7 -32.15 -16.55 18.49
C ALA A 7 -32.65 -15.99 17.14
N ILE A 8 -33.97 -15.76 17.01
CA ILE A 8 -34.55 -15.16 15.80
C ILE A 8 -34.04 -13.72 15.58
N ILE A 9 -33.92 -12.92 16.64
CA ILE A 9 -33.40 -11.54 16.55
C ILE A 9 -31.94 -11.56 16.09
N ILE A 10 -31.10 -12.43 16.65
CA ILE A 10 -29.69 -12.56 16.24
C ILE A 10 -29.60 -12.96 14.76
N ILE A 11 -30.41 -13.93 14.32
CA ILE A 11 -30.45 -14.35 12.92
C ILE A 11 -30.87 -13.19 12.00
N LEU A 12 -31.90 -12.42 12.38
CA LEU A 12 -32.32 -11.25 11.63
C LEU A 12 -31.25 -10.15 11.57
N ILE A 13 -30.49 -9.93 12.65
CA ILE A 13 -29.36 -9.00 12.67
C ILE A 13 -28.26 -9.49 11.71
N ILE A 14 -27.89 -10.77 11.75
CA ILE A 14 -26.88 -11.34 10.85
C ILE A 14 -27.31 -11.23 9.39
N ILE A 15 -28.57 -11.57 9.09
CA ILE A 15 -29.13 -11.42 7.74
C ILE A 15 -29.14 -9.94 7.31
N GLY A 16 -29.55 -9.04 8.22
CA GLY A 16 -29.51 -7.60 7.98
C GLY A 16 -28.09 -7.11 7.67
N TRP A 17 -27.09 -7.53 8.43
CA TRP A 17 -25.68 -7.21 8.18
C TRP A 17 -25.17 -7.80 6.86
N ALA A 18 -25.54 -9.04 6.52
CA ALA A 18 -25.16 -9.66 5.26
C ALA A 18 -25.75 -8.91 4.05
N ILE A 19 -26.97 -8.40 4.17
CA ILE A 19 -27.63 -7.62 3.12
C ILE A 19 -27.06 -6.20 3.05
N LEU A 20 -26.81 -5.55 4.19
CA LEU A 20 -26.38 -4.14 4.27
C LEU A 20 -24.87 -3.96 4.08
N GLY A 21 -24.05 -4.96 4.41
CA GLY A 21 -22.59 -4.91 4.30
C GLY A 21 -22.07 -4.51 2.91
N PRO A 22 -22.55 -5.14 1.82
CA PRO A 22 -22.18 -4.73 0.46
C PRO A 22 -22.53 -3.26 0.15
N PHE A 23 -23.64 -2.76 0.69
CA PHE A 23 -24.02 -1.36 0.53
C PHE A 23 -23.05 -0.40 1.24
N GLN A 24 -22.41 -0.81 2.34
CA GLN A 24 -21.38 0.00 3.00
C GLN A 24 -20.26 0.35 2.01
N ALA A 25 -19.68 -0.67 1.37
CA ALA A 25 -18.60 -0.50 0.40
C ALA A 25 -19.04 0.32 -0.81
N MET A 26 -20.26 0.10 -1.32
CA MET A 26 -20.79 0.84 -2.46
C MET A 26 -21.10 2.30 -2.12
N TYR A 27 -21.59 2.60 -0.91
CA TYR A 27 -21.86 3.97 -0.49
C TYR A 27 -20.59 4.79 -0.34
N SER A 28 -19.50 4.20 0.19
CA SER A 28 -18.19 4.84 0.22
C SER A 28 -17.72 5.26 -1.17
N GLN A 29 -17.86 4.36 -2.15
CA GLN A 29 -17.50 4.63 -3.54
C GLN A 29 -18.39 5.70 -4.18
N CYS A 30 -19.71 5.63 -3.96
CA CYS A 30 -20.64 6.68 -4.42
C CYS A 30 -20.36 8.05 -3.79
N TYR A 31 -19.93 8.08 -2.53
CA TYR A 31 -19.59 9.33 -1.87
C TYR A 31 -18.37 9.95 -2.53
N LEU A 32 -17.29 9.17 -2.69
CA LEU A 32 -16.07 9.62 -3.35
C LEU A 32 -16.35 10.12 -4.76
N ALA A 33 -17.08 9.37 -5.57
CA ALA A 33 -17.42 9.76 -6.94
C ALA A 33 -18.14 11.12 -7.07
N ARG A 34 -18.77 11.61 -6.00
CA ARG A 34 -19.52 12.87 -5.98
C ARG A 34 -18.81 14.03 -5.28
N HIS A 35 -17.87 13.72 -4.39
CA HIS A 35 -17.21 14.71 -3.52
C HIS A 35 -15.69 14.74 -3.72
N LEU A 36 -15.15 13.93 -4.64
CA LEU A 36 -13.76 14.05 -5.02
C LEU A 36 -13.63 15.30 -5.91
N ASP A 37 -12.86 16.27 -5.43
CA ASP A 37 -12.48 17.41 -6.25
C ASP A 37 -11.58 16.90 -7.38
N THR A 38 -12.04 17.09 -8.62
CA THR A 38 -11.31 16.68 -9.82
C THR A 38 -11.08 17.90 -10.69
N GLU A 39 -9.85 18.04 -11.17
CA GLU A 39 -9.49 19.02 -12.17
C GLU A 39 -9.32 18.31 -13.50
N GLU A 40 -10.00 18.81 -14.52
CA GLU A 40 -9.82 18.32 -15.88
C GLU A 40 -8.50 18.86 -16.42
N ILE A 41 -7.55 17.95 -16.63
CA ILE A 41 -6.27 18.26 -17.27
C ILE A 41 -6.40 18.00 -18.77
N ALA A 42 -6.08 19.01 -19.58
CA ALA A 42 -6.14 18.91 -21.05
C ALA A 42 -4.95 18.12 -21.62
N GLU A 43 -3.81 18.14 -20.92
CA GLU A 43 -2.57 17.48 -21.32
C GLU A 43 -2.00 16.68 -20.15
N LEU A 44 -1.45 15.50 -20.44
CA LEU A 44 -0.74 14.72 -19.45
C LEU A 44 0.57 15.43 -19.10
N PRO A 45 1.01 15.40 -17.83
CA PRO A 45 2.29 15.99 -17.44
C PRO A 45 3.45 15.33 -18.22
N ASP A 46 4.43 16.15 -18.61
CA ASP A 46 5.60 15.69 -19.34
C ASP A 46 6.37 14.63 -18.53
N MET A 47 6.56 13.46 -19.13
CA MET A 47 7.41 12.42 -18.54
C MET A 47 8.88 12.75 -18.79
N ASN A 48 9.72 12.64 -17.75
CA ASN A 48 11.16 12.79 -17.92
C ASN A 48 11.72 11.63 -18.78
N PRO A 49 12.20 11.88 -20.02
CA PRO A 49 12.65 10.81 -20.92
C PRO A 49 13.93 10.12 -20.43
N SER A 50 14.64 10.71 -19.47
CA SER A 50 15.85 10.13 -18.86
C SER A 50 15.53 9.09 -17.77
N VAL A 51 14.28 9.05 -17.31
CA VAL A 51 13.82 8.26 -16.16
C VAL A 51 12.57 7.48 -16.56
N VAL A 52 12.74 6.49 -17.44
CA VAL A 52 11.64 5.64 -17.92
C VAL A 52 11.67 4.31 -17.20
N ARG A 53 10.52 3.90 -16.65
CA ARG A 53 10.33 2.58 -16.04
C ARG A 53 10.23 1.50 -17.13
N ILE A 54 11.33 0.80 -17.39
CA ILE A 54 11.40 -0.26 -18.41
C ILE A 54 11.44 -1.66 -17.76
N MET A 55 11.98 -1.78 -16.54
CA MET A 55 12.15 -3.07 -15.86
C MET A 55 10.83 -3.57 -15.22
N PRO A 56 10.29 -4.73 -15.64
CA PRO A 56 9.17 -5.36 -14.94
C PRO A 56 9.60 -5.94 -13.59
N GLN A 57 8.68 -5.92 -12.61
CA GLN A 57 8.92 -6.44 -11.26
C GLN A 57 9.47 -7.86 -11.24
N PHE A 58 8.89 -8.76 -12.04
CA PHE A 58 9.29 -10.17 -12.09
C PHE A 58 10.73 -10.37 -12.58
N VAL A 59 11.18 -9.54 -13.53
CA VAL A 59 12.57 -9.58 -14.02
C VAL A 59 13.51 -9.02 -12.96
N ALA A 60 13.11 -7.92 -12.30
CA ALA A 60 13.86 -7.33 -11.21
C ALA A 60 14.02 -8.30 -10.03
N GLU A 61 12.97 -9.02 -9.65
CA GLU A 61 13.01 -10.01 -8.58
C GLU A 61 14.01 -11.13 -8.90
N ARG A 62 14.05 -11.60 -10.15
CA ARG A 62 15.03 -12.59 -10.58
C ARG A 62 16.46 -12.05 -10.47
N TYR A 63 16.70 -10.81 -10.89
CA TYR A 63 18.02 -10.19 -10.77
C TYR A 63 18.46 -10.00 -9.33
N ALA A 64 17.55 -9.56 -8.45
CA ALA A 64 17.78 -9.45 -7.01
C ALA A 64 18.08 -10.81 -6.39
N ARG A 65 17.33 -11.86 -6.76
CA ARG A 65 17.52 -13.22 -6.23
C ARG A 65 18.86 -13.81 -6.69
N ASP A 66 19.24 -13.58 -7.93
CA ASP A 66 20.55 -14.00 -8.47
C ASP A 66 21.72 -13.20 -7.86
N ALA A 67 21.46 -12.01 -7.30
CA ALA A 67 22.47 -11.21 -6.60
C ALA A 67 22.55 -11.55 -5.10
N LEU A 68 21.57 -12.27 -4.56
CA LEU A 68 21.47 -12.57 -3.14
C LEU A 68 22.52 -13.61 -2.73
N GLN A 69 23.44 -13.22 -1.85
CA GLN A 69 24.50 -14.10 -1.34
C GLN A 69 24.21 -14.65 0.08
N TYR A 70 23.02 -14.37 0.60
CA TYR A 70 22.64 -14.65 1.99
C TYR A 70 21.73 -15.89 2.10
N PRO A 71 22.25 -17.07 2.47
CA PRO A 71 21.47 -18.31 2.47
C PRO A 71 20.38 -18.36 3.56
N ARG A 72 20.46 -17.49 4.58
CA ARG A 72 19.47 -17.42 5.67
C ARG A 72 18.41 -16.35 5.44
N PHE A 73 18.44 -15.69 4.29
CA PHE A 73 17.56 -14.58 3.95
C PHE A 73 16.90 -14.83 2.60
N ARG A 74 15.74 -14.22 2.40
CA ARG A 74 14.99 -14.21 1.14
C ARG A 74 14.53 -12.79 0.83
N LEU A 75 14.13 -12.58 -0.42
CA LEU A 75 13.47 -11.34 -0.81
C LEU A 75 12.05 -11.31 -0.21
N GLY A 76 11.66 -10.17 0.34
CA GLY A 76 10.28 -9.88 0.74
C GLY A 76 9.47 -9.26 -0.39
N THR A 77 8.33 -8.65 -0.03
CA THR A 77 7.44 -7.98 -0.98
C THR A 77 8.16 -6.82 -1.66
N ALA A 78 8.08 -6.75 -2.98
CA ALA A 78 8.69 -5.65 -3.73
C ALA A 78 7.85 -4.38 -3.62
N ASP A 79 8.53 -3.25 -3.53
CA ASP A 79 7.92 -1.93 -3.71
C ASP A 79 8.92 -1.02 -4.46
N ILE A 80 8.57 0.23 -4.71
CA ILE A 80 9.38 1.19 -5.44
C ILE A 80 9.78 2.34 -4.53
N ALA A 81 11.06 2.66 -4.60
CA ALA A 81 11.64 3.84 -3.98
C ALA A 81 12.53 4.56 -4.99
N PHE A 82 12.70 5.85 -4.77
CA PHE A 82 13.60 6.68 -5.56
C PHE A 82 14.95 6.74 -4.89
N VAL A 83 16.00 6.32 -5.59
CA VAL A 83 17.38 6.40 -5.14
C VAL A 83 18.13 7.31 -6.09
N ALA A 84 18.63 8.44 -5.58
CA ALA A 84 19.28 9.48 -6.39
C ALA A 84 18.42 9.88 -7.63
N GLU A 85 17.15 10.21 -7.38
CA GLU A 85 16.15 10.61 -8.40
C GLU A 85 15.80 9.53 -9.44
N LYS A 86 16.26 8.28 -9.25
CA LYS A 86 15.96 7.16 -10.13
C LYS A 86 15.03 6.17 -9.42
N PRO A 87 13.96 5.72 -10.08
CA PRO A 87 13.08 4.71 -9.53
C PRO A 87 13.81 3.35 -9.54
N CYS A 88 13.75 2.69 -8.41
CA CYS A 88 14.34 1.37 -8.18
C CYS A 88 13.29 0.43 -7.60
N TRP A 89 13.29 -0.82 -8.07
CA TRP A 89 12.59 -1.90 -7.39
C TRP A 89 13.35 -2.25 -6.13
N VAL A 90 12.66 -2.21 -5.00
CA VAL A 90 13.20 -2.46 -3.68
C VAL A 90 12.63 -3.76 -3.14
N PHE A 91 13.52 -4.66 -2.74
CA PHE A 91 13.19 -5.94 -2.15
C PHE A 91 13.83 -6.03 -0.77
N PRO A 92 13.04 -6.04 0.32
CA PRO A 92 13.61 -6.18 1.65
C PRO A 92 14.25 -7.55 1.84
N LEU A 93 15.39 -7.58 2.53
CA LEU A 93 16.10 -8.79 2.89
C LEU A 93 15.59 -9.31 4.22
N ILE A 94 14.64 -10.23 4.14
CA ILE A 94 13.93 -10.79 5.30
C ILE A 94 14.46 -12.17 5.67
N PRO A 95 14.47 -12.57 6.96
CA PRO A 95 14.86 -13.89 7.39
C PRO A 95 14.06 -15.00 6.69
N ASP A 96 14.74 -16.07 6.27
CA ASP A 96 14.12 -17.23 5.63
C ASP A 96 13.93 -18.38 6.62
N GLY A 97 12.72 -18.95 6.66
CA GLY A 97 12.34 -20.03 7.57
C GLY A 97 11.88 -19.58 8.97
N SER A 98 11.04 -20.41 9.59
CA SER A 98 10.31 -20.06 10.82
C SER A 98 11.21 -19.81 12.03
N ILE A 99 12.38 -20.46 12.13
CA ILE A 99 13.31 -20.23 13.24
C ILE A 99 14.02 -18.88 13.06
N ASN A 100 14.49 -18.60 11.84
CA ASN A 100 15.19 -17.36 11.54
C ASN A 100 14.26 -16.16 11.69
N PHE A 101 12.97 -16.29 11.38
CA PHE A 101 11.94 -15.28 11.60
C PHE A 101 11.86 -14.76 13.07
N PHE A 102 12.17 -15.60 14.06
CA PHE A 102 12.15 -15.20 15.48
C PHE A 102 13.53 -14.80 16.02
N VAL A 103 14.61 -15.15 15.33
CA VAL A 103 15.99 -15.01 15.84
C VAL A 103 16.78 -13.93 15.11
N LEU A 104 16.56 -13.79 13.80
CA LEU A 104 17.27 -12.85 12.96
C LEU A 104 16.49 -11.55 12.77
N LYS A 105 17.25 -10.49 12.54
CA LYS A 105 16.77 -9.18 12.11
C LYS A 105 16.83 -9.09 10.58
N ASP A 106 15.97 -8.27 9.99
CA ASP A 106 16.03 -7.89 8.57
C ASP A 106 17.37 -7.22 8.27
N LYS A 107 17.97 -7.58 7.12
CA LYS A 107 19.33 -7.20 6.73
C LYS A 107 19.32 -6.17 5.59
N GLY A 108 18.45 -5.18 5.69
CA GLY A 108 18.32 -4.11 4.72
C GLY A 108 17.53 -4.50 3.46
N ALA A 109 17.95 -4.02 2.29
CA ALA A 109 17.18 -4.19 1.06
C ALA A 109 18.06 -4.27 -0.20
N ALA A 110 17.58 -5.01 -1.20
CA ALA A 110 18.14 -5.08 -2.54
C ALA A 110 17.40 -4.12 -3.48
N TYR A 111 18.16 -3.31 -4.21
CA TYR A 111 17.69 -2.30 -5.14
C TYR A 111 18.04 -2.71 -6.57
N VAL A 112 17.05 -2.69 -7.46
CA VAL A 112 17.24 -2.99 -8.88
C VAL A 112 16.76 -1.81 -9.71
N ASP A 113 17.66 -1.24 -10.51
CA ASP A 113 17.35 -0.07 -11.33
C ASP A 113 16.22 -0.36 -12.32
N MET A 114 15.27 0.57 -12.43
CA MET A 114 14.12 0.41 -13.32
C MET A 114 14.36 1.00 -14.73
N ASN A 115 15.38 1.86 -14.86
CA ASN A 115 15.68 2.63 -16.07
C ASN A 115 16.41 1.84 -17.15
N THR A 116 16.91 0.64 -16.83
CA THR A 116 17.73 -0.18 -17.73
C THR A 116 17.22 -1.60 -17.75
N SER A 117 17.36 -2.28 -18.89
CA SER A 117 17.11 -3.72 -19.00
C SER A 117 18.32 -4.56 -18.58
N ARG A 118 19.48 -3.93 -18.34
CA ARG A 118 20.69 -4.61 -17.87
C ARG A 118 20.55 -4.97 -16.39
N LYS A 119 21.20 -6.05 -15.97
CA LYS A 119 21.31 -6.41 -14.55
C LYS A 119 22.13 -5.33 -13.82
N SER A 120 21.44 -4.48 -13.08
CA SER A 120 22.00 -3.49 -12.17
C SER A 120 21.33 -3.69 -10.82
N THR A 121 22.08 -4.25 -9.87
CA THR A 121 21.55 -4.60 -8.55
C THR A 121 22.54 -4.14 -7.50
N HIS A 122 22.02 -3.42 -6.51
CA HIS A 122 22.78 -2.88 -5.39
C HIS A 122 22.11 -3.33 -4.10
N ILE A 123 22.88 -3.84 -3.15
CA ILE A 123 22.34 -4.25 -1.85
C ILE A 123 22.83 -3.23 -0.83
N VAL A 124 21.88 -2.64 -0.10
CA VAL A 124 22.19 -1.78 1.05
C VAL A 124 21.99 -2.62 2.30
N GLU A 125 23.10 -2.87 2.99
CA GLU A 125 23.12 -3.71 4.18
C GLU A 125 23.03 -2.84 5.42
N LYS A 126 21.91 -2.94 6.11
CA LYS A 126 21.71 -2.34 7.43
C LYS A 126 20.81 -3.27 8.22
N ASP A 127 21.26 -3.70 9.39
CA ASP A 127 20.42 -4.50 10.28
C ASP A 127 19.35 -3.57 10.88
N MET A 128 18.08 -3.95 10.76
CA MET A 128 16.96 -3.17 11.28
C MET A 128 16.52 -3.72 12.64
N GLU A 129 16.16 -2.88 13.61
CA GLU A 129 15.57 -3.37 14.87
C GLU A 129 14.11 -3.81 14.70
N ILE A 130 13.39 -3.13 13.79
CA ILE A 130 11.99 -3.37 13.45
C ILE A 130 11.88 -3.57 11.94
N GLY A 131 11.19 -4.62 11.50
CA GLY A 131 11.07 -4.90 10.07
C GLY A 131 9.89 -5.79 9.67
N PRO A 132 9.58 -5.86 8.36
CA PRO A 132 8.55 -6.74 7.80
C PRO A 132 8.82 -8.24 7.95
N GLY A 133 10.09 -8.65 8.01
CA GLY A 133 10.50 -10.04 8.08
C GLY A 133 10.61 -10.63 9.48
N MET A 134 10.39 -9.83 10.52
CA MET A 134 10.62 -10.21 11.91
C MET A 134 9.36 -10.63 12.65
N GLY A 135 9.52 -11.47 13.68
CA GLY A 135 8.43 -12.03 14.45
C GLY A 135 7.91 -11.21 15.62
N ILE A 136 6.57 -11.21 15.75
CA ILE A 136 5.73 -10.80 16.89
C ILE A 136 6.12 -9.47 17.53
N ARG A 137 7.18 -9.45 18.35
CA ARG A 137 7.58 -8.27 19.11
C ARG A 137 8.29 -7.24 18.23
N ASP A 138 9.07 -7.72 17.27
CA ASP A 138 9.94 -6.90 16.43
C ASP A 138 9.31 -6.68 15.04
N TRP A 139 8.08 -7.18 14.86
CA TRP A 139 7.28 -6.97 13.66
C TRP A 139 6.76 -5.54 13.58
N TYR A 140 7.03 -4.86 12.45
CA TYR A 140 6.66 -3.45 12.27
C TYR A 140 5.16 -3.17 12.48
N LYS A 141 4.26 -3.97 11.88
CA LYS A 141 2.81 -3.70 12.02
C LYS A 141 2.37 -3.78 13.48
N TRP A 142 2.90 -4.72 14.26
CA TRP A 142 2.55 -4.82 15.67
C TRP A 142 2.95 -3.58 16.46
N LYS A 143 4.13 -3.02 16.16
CA LYS A 143 4.60 -1.78 16.78
C LYS A 143 3.75 -0.59 16.37
N LEU A 144 3.44 -0.47 15.09
CA LEU A 144 2.58 0.60 14.58
C LEU A 144 1.15 0.52 15.15
N TYR A 145 0.53 -0.67 15.15
CA TYR A 145 -0.81 -0.88 15.70
C TYR A 145 -0.91 -0.64 17.22
N LYS A 146 0.19 -0.77 17.96
CA LYS A 146 0.22 -0.42 19.40
C LYS A 146 0.05 1.06 19.65
N GLU A 147 0.54 1.91 18.74
CA GLU A 147 0.48 3.37 18.88
C GLU A 147 -0.76 3.94 18.17
N LYS A 148 -1.03 3.50 16.94
CA LYS A 148 -2.24 3.89 16.19
C LYS A 148 -2.96 2.64 15.68
N TYR A 149 -4.04 2.28 16.36
CA TYR A 149 -4.82 1.06 16.09
C TYR A 149 -5.90 1.24 15.00
N TRP A 150 -6.60 2.38 14.98
CA TRP A 150 -7.77 2.63 14.13
C TRP A 150 -7.41 3.16 12.73
N VAL A 151 -6.36 2.61 12.13
CA VAL A 151 -5.85 2.99 10.81
C VAL A 151 -5.39 1.74 10.06
N ASP A 152 -5.35 1.83 8.73
CA ASP A 152 -4.71 0.83 7.90
C ASP A 152 -3.32 1.27 7.47
N TYR A 153 -2.40 0.32 7.50
CA TYR A 153 -1.02 0.49 7.06
C TYR A 153 -0.85 -0.19 5.71
N GLU A 154 -0.38 0.59 4.74
CA GLU A 154 -0.08 0.15 3.38
C GLU A 154 1.23 -0.63 3.34
N ASP A 155 1.62 -1.08 2.15
CA ASP A 155 2.85 -1.84 1.99
C ASP A 155 4.08 -0.96 2.31
N PRO A 156 5.04 -1.48 3.10
CA PRO A 156 6.23 -0.73 3.49
C PRO A 156 7.25 -0.71 2.35
N TYR A 157 7.93 0.41 2.16
CA TYR A 157 9.06 0.53 1.25
C TYR A 157 10.31 1.05 1.97
N PHE A 158 11.48 0.68 1.46
CA PHE A 158 12.76 0.99 2.10
C PHE A 158 13.46 2.14 1.37
N VAL A 159 13.75 3.21 2.11
CA VAL A 159 14.38 4.42 1.60
C VAL A 159 15.82 4.50 2.12
N PRO A 160 16.83 4.36 1.24
CA PRO A 160 18.22 4.53 1.62
C PRO A 160 18.56 6.02 1.60
N VAL A 161 19.13 6.53 2.69
CA VAL A 161 19.67 7.89 2.77
C VAL A 161 21.07 7.81 3.36
N ASP A 162 22.07 8.10 2.54
CA ASP A 162 23.49 7.97 2.89
C ASP A 162 23.85 6.56 3.39
N GLU A 163 24.26 6.43 4.66
CA GLU A 163 24.60 5.16 5.32
C GLU A 163 23.46 4.64 6.22
N GLU A 164 22.30 5.29 6.18
CA GLU A 164 21.11 4.94 6.93
C GLU A 164 20.00 4.38 6.04
N LEU A 165 19.15 3.56 6.65
CA LEU A 165 18.06 2.89 5.98
C LEU A 165 16.78 3.10 6.78
N TYR A 166 15.77 3.61 6.10
CA TYR A 166 14.46 3.88 6.67
C TYR A 166 13.39 2.99 6.05
N ILE A 167 12.39 2.62 6.82
CA ILE A 167 11.16 1.99 6.34
C ILE A 167 10.05 3.02 6.41
N ALA A 168 9.49 3.35 5.26
CA ALA A 168 8.34 4.23 5.14
C ALA A 168 7.06 3.40 4.97
N VAL A 169 6.04 3.69 5.77
CA VAL A 169 4.76 2.96 5.77
C VAL A 169 3.62 3.97 5.66
N PRO A 170 3.00 4.13 4.48
CA PRO A 170 1.87 5.05 4.32
C PRO A 170 0.68 4.62 5.19
N ILE A 171 -0.03 5.60 5.75
CA ILE A 171 -1.13 5.40 6.69
C ILE A 171 -2.44 5.89 6.06
N VAL A 172 -3.46 5.04 6.12
CA VAL A 172 -4.82 5.34 5.69
C VAL A 172 -5.73 5.37 6.91
N SER A 173 -6.36 6.52 7.15
CA SER A 173 -7.39 6.71 8.16
C SER A 173 -8.79 6.65 7.55
N TYR A 174 -9.81 6.61 8.41
CA TYR A 174 -11.19 6.45 7.99
C TYR A 174 -12.08 7.56 8.55
N GLU A 175 -12.82 8.23 7.67
CA GLU A 175 -13.92 9.11 8.07
C GLU A 175 -15.24 8.35 8.09
N TYR A 176 -16.03 8.54 9.15
CA TYR A 176 -17.27 7.81 9.35
C TYR A 176 -18.47 8.62 8.90
N HIS A 177 -19.30 8.02 8.06
CA HIS A 177 -20.53 8.61 7.56
C HIS A 177 -21.72 7.70 7.84
N TRP A 178 -22.89 8.33 7.98
CA TRP A 178 -24.15 7.62 8.20
C TRP A 178 -25.12 7.90 7.05
N ARG A 179 -25.71 6.84 6.51
CA ARG A 179 -26.84 6.91 5.58
C ARG A 179 -27.82 5.83 5.99
N PHE A 180 -28.95 6.22 6.58
CA PHE A 180 -29.93 5.27 7.11
C PHE A 180 -30.24 4.13 6.12
N PRO A 181 -30.11 2.84 6.53
CA PRO A 181 -29.80 2.33 7.88
C PRO A 181 -28.33 1.93 8.11
N THR A 182 -27.39 2.46 7.33
CA THR A 182 -26.03 1.93 7.15
C THR A 182 -24.94 2.96 7.51
N LEU A 183 -23.98 2.57 8.35
CA LEU A 183 -22.70 3.28 8.53
C LEU A 183 -21.74 2.92 7.39
N TYR A 184 -20.99 3.87 6.84
CA TYR A 184 -19.94 3.62 5.86
C TYR A 184 -18.73 4.49 6.13
N THR A 185 -17.56 4.07 5.66
CA THR A 185 -16.28 4.76 5.92
C THR A 185 -15.62 5.21 4.64
N ILE A 186 -14.96 6.36 4.68
CA ILE A 186 -14.21 6.91 3.55
C ILE A 186 -12.72 6.85 3.91
N PRO A 187 -11.90 6.10 3.15
CA PRO A 187 -10.47 6.06 3.38
C PRO A 187 -9.83 7.38 2.96
N LYS A 188 -8.93 7.90 3.78
CA LYS A 188 -8.14 9.11 3.53
C LYS A 188 -6.69 8.89 3.94
N TRP A 189 -5.77 9.37 3.12
CA TRP A 189 -4.35 9.38 3.46
C TRP A 189 -4.13 10.31 4.66
N SER A 190 -3.57 9.78 5.73
CA SER A 190 -3.34 10.52 6.99
C SER A 190 -1.86 10.78 7.29
N GLY A 191 -0.96 10.40 6.37
CA GLY A 191 0.47 10.58 6.49
C GLY A 191 1.24 9.27 6.38
N THR A 192 2.44 9.23 6.96
CA THR A 192 3.38 8.10 6.81
C THR A 192 4.10 7.85 8.14
N ALA A 193 4.20 6.58 8.53
CA ALA A 193 5.09 6.18 9.63
C ALA A 193 6.49 5.92 9.05
N LEU A 194 7.49 6.60 9.59
CA LEU A 194 8.90 6.40 9.28
C LEU A 194 9.57 5.61 10.41
N ILE A 195 10.28 4.55 10.06
CA ILE A 195 10.99 3.69 11.01
C ILE A 195 12.47 3.73 10.64
N ASP A 196 13.34 4.09 11.56
CA ASP A 196 14.79 4.05 11.37
C ASP A 196 15.38 2.66 11.68
N SER A 197 16.69 2.50 11.45
CA SER A 197 17.38 1.24 11.73
C SER A 197 17.42 0.89 13.23
N GLU A 198 17.36 1.88 14.12
CA GLU A 198 17.34 1.68 15.57
C GLU A 198 15.94 1.32 16.11
N GLY A 199 14.92 1.38 15.26
CA GLY A 199 13.54 1.05 15.60
C GLY A 199 12.77 2.20 16.26
N LYS A 200 13.25 3.44 16.11
CA LYS A 200 12.46 4.63 16.44
C LYS A 200 11.40 4.81 15.37
N ILE A 201 10.18 5.11 15.80
CA ILE A 201 9.02 5.32 14.93
C ILE A 201 8.65 6.80 15.01
N GLU A 202 8.51 7.41 13.85
CA GLU A 202 8.03 8.78 13.69
C GLU A 202 6.76 8.78 12.84
N PHE A 203 5.69 9.36 13.38
CA PHE A 203 4.42 9.46 12.65
C PHE A 203 4.30 10.86 12.07
N LEU A 204 4.46 10.97 10.75
CA LEU A 204 4.44 12.22 10.03
C LEU A 204 3.05 12.46 9.43
N THR A 205 2.53 13.69 9.52
CA THR A 205 1.32 14.12 8.78
C THR A 205 1.62 14.31 7.29
N PRO A 206 0.60 14.42 6.42
CA PRO A 206 0.83 14.68 4.99
C PRO A 206 1.71 15.89 4.71
N GLU A 207 1.54 16.96 5.49
CA GLU A 207 2.32 18.20 5.38
C GLU A 207 3.78 17.97 5.80
N GLU A 208 3.99 17.28 6.92
CA GLU A 208 5.34 16.95 7.40
C GLU A 208 6.08 16.01 6.44
N VAL A 209 5.37 15.05 5.83
CA VAL A 209 5.93 14.12 4.83
C VAL A 209 6.47 14.87 3.61
N LEU A 210 5.78 15.92 3.15
CA LEU A 210 6.18 16.72 1.99
C LEU A 210 7.46 17.53 2.25
N GLU A 211 7.72 17.90 3.51
CA GLU A 211 8.90 18.68 3.91
C GLU A 211 10.05 17.79 4.44
N HIS A 212 9.77 16.52 4.75
CA HIS A 212 10.74 15.63 5.36
C HIS A 212 11.87 15.24 4.39
N SER A 213 13.13 15.40 4.83
CA SER A 213 14.31 15.19 3.99
C SER A 213 14.42 13.81 3.36
N VAL A 214 13.97 12.77 4.08
CA VAL A 214 13.97 11.37 3.62
C VAL A 214 12.84 11.08 2.62
N LEU A 215 11.69 11.76 2.73
CA LEU A 215 10.45 11.37 2.03
C LEU A 215 10.09 12.29 0.87
N LYS A 216 10.55 13.54 0.84
CA LYS A 216 10.15 14.56 -0.16
C LYS A 216 10.25 14.10 -1.63
N ASP A 217 11.23 13.26 -1.95
CA ASP A 217 11.50 12.77 -3.31
C ASP A 217 11.00 11.32 -3.53
N GLN A 218 10.18 10.79 -2.60
CA GLN A 218 9.70 9.41 -2.60
C GLN A 218 8.23 9.30 -3.05
N LYS A 219 7.76 8.07 -3.20
CA LYS A 219 6.34 7.77 -3.40
C LYS A 219 5.56 8.04 -2.10
N LEU A 220 4.91 9.20 -2.03
CA LEU A 220 4.20 9.63 -0.81
C LEU A 220 2.80 9.04 -0.70
N TYR A 221 2.06 9.02 -1.81
CA TYR A 221 0.65 8.70 -1.79
C TYR A 221 0.40 7.20 -1.96
N PRO A 222 -0.48 6.57 -1.15
CA PRO A 222 -0.69 5.13 -1.23
C PRO A 222 -1.35 4.66 -2.54
N GLU A 223 -0.81 3.60 -3.12
CA GLU A 223 -1.27 3.07 -4.42
C GLU A 223 -2.67 2.46 -4.34
N ARG A 224 -2.94 1.65 -3.29
CA ARG A 224 -4.25 1.03 -3.11
C ARG A 224 -5.32 2.07 -2.86
N LEU A 225 -5.01 3.14 -2.14
CA LEU A 225 -5.90 4.29 -1.99
C LEU A 225 -6.17 4.99 -3.32
N THR A 226 -5.13 5.25 -4.12
CA THR A 226 -5.26 5.83 -5.47
C THR A 226 -6.18 4.98 -6.34
N ARG A 227 -5.94 3.66 -6.37
CA ARG A 227 -6.77 2.69 -7.09
C ARG A 227 -8.20 2.68 -6.57
N TYR A 228 -8.41 2.80 -5.26
CA TYR A 228 -9.74 2.89 -4.67
C TYR A 228 -10.47 4.14 -5.17
N TYR A 229 -9.80 5.29 -5.25
CA TYR A 229 -10.38 6.55 -5.74
C TYR A 229 -10.69 6.48 -7.24
N VAL A 230 -9.78 5.96 -8.07
CA VAL A 230 -10.05 5.77 -9.51
C VAL A 230 -11.23 4.83 -9.73
N ASN A 231 -11.33 3.74 -8.96
CA ASN A 231 -12.47 2.82 -9.05
C ASN A 231 -13.79 3.45 -8.59
N SER A 232 -13.75 4.51 -7.76
CA SER A 232 -14.95 5.20 -7.31
C SER A 232 -15.71 5.86 -8.47
N PHE A 233 -15.02 6.30 -9.52
CA PHE A 233 -15.63 6.92 -10.70
C PHE A 233 -16.64 6.00 -11.43
N ARG A 234 -16.54 4.68 -11.22
CA ARG A 234 -17.56 3.71 -11.70
C ARG A 234 -18.95 3.97 -11.13
N TYR A 235 -19.02 4.67 -10.01
CA TYR A 235 -20.23 4.97 -9.25
C TYR A 235 -20.72 6.41 -9.43
N VAL A 236 -20.21 7.18 -10.41
CA VAL A 236 -20.66 8.56 -10.71
C VAL A 236 -22.18 8.62 -10.89
N HIS A 237 -22.76 7.68 -11.65
CA HIS A 237 -24.22 7.57 -11.83
C HIS A 237 -24.91 6.66 -10.78
N GLY A 238 -24.22 6.33 -9.69
CA GLY A 238 -24.75 5.55 -8.58
C GLY A 238 -24.70 4.03 -8.73
N ILE A 239 -25.18 3.34 -7.69
CA ILE A 239 -25.08 1.88 -7.54
C ILE A 239 -25.83 1.13 -8.64
N VAL A 240 -27.04 1.59 -8.99
CA VAL A 240 -27.88 0.91 -9.99
C VAL A 240 -27.23 0.98 -11.37
N ASN A 241 -26.60 2.10 -11.71
CA ASN A 241 -25.86 2.22 -12.96
C ASN A 241 -24.71 1.21 -13.00
N LYS A 242 -23.88 1.16 -11.97
CA LYS A 242 -22.74 0.24 -11.88
C LYS A 242 -23.13 -1.25 -11.93
N LEU A 243 -24.34 -1.61 -11.50
CA LEU A 243 -24.77 -3.01 -11.42
C LEU A 243 -25.58 -3.50 -12.62
N LEU A 244 -26.32 -2.61 -13.30
CA LEU A 244 -27.28 -3.02 -14.33
C LEU A 244 -27.09 -2.32 -15.67
N TYR A 245 -26.83 -1.01 -15.66
CA TYR A 245 -26.91 -0.20 -16.88
C TYR A 245 -25.54 0.10 -17.51
N HIS A 246 -24.51 0.25 -16.69
CA HIS A 246 -23.13 0.50 -17.10
C HIS A 246 -22.94 1.72 -18.04
N HIS A 247 -23.77 2.76 -17.91
CA HIS A 247 -23.61 4.00 -18.69
C HIS A 247 -22.40 4.80 -18.22
N GLU A 248 -21.56 5.25 -19.16
CA GLU A 248 -20.41 6.15 -18.94
C GLU A 248 -19.53 5.72 -17.76
N GLN A 249 -19.34 4.40 -17.64
CA GLN A 249 -18.59 3.81 -16.55
C GLN A 249 -17.11 3.70 -16.94
N LEU A 250 -16.23 4.19 -16.07
CA LEU A 250 -14.80 3.92 -16.20
C LEU A 250 -14.55 2.41 -16.06
N GLU A 251 -13.86 1.80 -17.02
CA GLU A 251 -13.42 0.41 -16.91
C GLU A 251 -11.91 0.34 -17.05
N ILE A 252 -11.28 -0.19 -16.00
CA ILE A 252 -9.86 -0.45 -15.98
C ILE A 252 -9.67 -1.83 -16.61
N ALA A 253 -8.87 -1.91 -17.67
CA ALA A 253 -8.61 -3.19 -18.34
C ALA A 253 -7.75 -4.09 -17.44
N GLU A 254 -8.22 -5.32 -17.22
CA GLU A 254 -7.43 -6.36 -16.56
C GLU A 254 -6.35 -6.88 -17.52
N VAL A 255 -5.15 -7.15 -17.00
CA VAL A 255 -4.04 -7.73 -17.78
C VAL A 255 -4.03 -9.24 -17.55
N PRO A 256 -4.30 -10.08 -18.57
CA PRO A 256 -4.37 -11.52 -18.38
C PRO A 256 -3.04 -12.13 -17.92
N GLY A 257 -3.06 -12.92 -16.85
CA GLY A 257 -1.91 -13.72 -16.41
C GLY A 257 -0.79 -12.96 -15.69
N GLN A 258 -1.02 -11.71 -15.29
CA GLN A 258 -0.07 -10.93 -14.48
C GLN A 258 -0.74 -10.38 -13.21
N GLN A 259 0.02 -10.32 -12.11
CA GLN A 259 -0.44 -9.67 -10.87
C GLN A 259 -0.37 -8.13 -10.93
N ASN A 260 0.15 -7.56 -12.02
CA ASN A 260 0.27 -6.13 -12.22
C ASN A 260 -0.95 -5.63 -13.03
N GLU A 261 -1.96 -5.12 -12.33
CA GLU A 261 -3.19 -4.59 -12.94
C GLU A 261 -3.04 -3.11 -13.30
N GLN A 262 -3.70 -2.66 -14.37
CA GLN A 262 -3.77 -1.22 -14.69
C GLN A 262 -4.55 -0.45 -13.60
N PRO A 263 -4.36 0.88 -13.45
CA PRO A 263 -3.16 1.61 -13.83
C PRO A 263 -1.95 0.99 -13.14
N PHE A 264 -0.84 0.89 -13.86
CA PHE A 264 0.39 0.29 -13.32
C PHE A 264 0.99 1.22 -12.28
N PHE A 265 0.49 1.12 -11.05
CA PHE A 265 1.07 1.81 -9.92
C PHE A 265 2.36 1.09 -9.52
N GLY A 266 3.35 1.90 -9.18
CA GLY A 266 4.72 1.52 -8.94
C GLY A 266 5.69 2.60 -9.37
#